data_AF-A0A120EFT3-F1
#
_entry.id   AF-A0A120EFT3-F1
#
_cell.length_a   1.000
_cell.length_b   1.000
_cell.length_c   1.000
_cell.angle_alpha   90.00
_cell.angle_beta   90.00
_cell.angle_gamma   90.00
#
_symmetry.space_group_name_H-M   'P 1'
#
loop_
_entity.id
_entity.type
_entity.pdbx_description
1 polymer ?
#
loop_
_entity_poly.entity_id
_entity_poly.type
_entity_poly.pdbx_seq_one_letter_code
_entity_poly.pdbx_strand_id
1 'polypeptide(L)'
;MDAIDDLFDDIERRRKSKEYSRDADQLESYLHEVQRIMEFLEEGIYLFQNSHQQYASDWSGRSKSSYEDIYNDITQSTFHLYDVRDELFQTLRLEISRLRELASA
;
A
#
# COMPACT_ATOMS: atom_id res chain seq x y z
N MET A 1 1.68 42.16 -26.97
CA MET A 1 2.14 40.76 -26.78
C MET A 1 1.72 40.38 -25.37
N ASP A 2 0.40 40.35 -25.11
CA ASP A 2 -0.10 40.77 -23.78
C ASP A 2 -1.53 40.27 -23.42
N ALA A 3 -2.09 39.33 -24.18
CA ALA A 3 -3.45 38.82 -23.90
C ALA A 3 -3.63 37.42 -24.47
N ILE A 4 -3.02 37.18 -25.64
CA ILE A 4 -2.94 35.86 -26.25
C ILE A 4 -1.96 34.98 -25.45
N ASP A 5 -0.80 35.51 -25.05
CA ASP A 5 0.15 34.79 -24.21
C ASP A 5 -0.43 34.48 -22.81
N ASP A 6 -1.09 35.47 -22.17
CA ASP A 6 -1.81 35.25 -20.90
C ASP A 6 -2.93 34.20 -21.01
N LEU A 7 -3.63 34.13 -22.14
CA LEU A 7 -4.64 33.12 -22.40
C LEU A 7 -4.03 31.72 -22.55
N PHE A 8 -2.90 31.59 -23.25
CA PHE A 8 -2.19 30.32 -23.38
C PHE A 8 -1.64 29.86 -22.03
N ASP A 9 -1.10 30.77 -21.22
CA ASP A 9 -0.61 30.46 -19.88
C ASP A 9 -1.74 30.00 -18.94
N ASP A 10 -2.91 30.63 -18.98
CA ASP A 10 -4.07 30.21 -18.18
C ASP A 10 -4.63 28.85 -18.64
N ILE A 11 -4.69 28.60 -19.95
CA ILE A 11 -5.07 27.30 -20.50
C ILE A 11 -4.08 26.21 -20.05
N GLU A 12 -2.78 26.50 -20.09
CA GLU A 12 -1.76 25.54 -19.70
C GLU A 12 -1.81 25.24 -18.20
N ARG A 13 -2.01 26.24 -17.34
CA ARG A 13 -2.21 26.04 -15.89
C ARG A 13 -3.42 25.17 -15.61
N ARG A 14 -4.56 25.45 -16.24
CA ARG A 14 -5.78 24.64 -16.07
C ARG A 14 -5.60 23.21 -16.56
N ARG A 15 -4.84 23.00 -17.64
CA ARG A 15 -4.50 21.64 -18.11
C ARG A 15 -3.67 20.90 -17.07
N LYS A 16 -2.60 21.52 -16.57
CA LYS A 16 -1.71 20.94 -15.54
C LYS A 16 -2.46 20.63 -14.24
N SER A 17 -3.31 21.55 -13.78
CA SER A 17 -4.16 21.34 -12.60
C SER A 17 -5.07 20.11 -12.74
N LYS A 18 -5.70 19.94 -13.92
CA LYS A 18 -6.52 18.75 -14.20
C LYS A 18 -5.70 17.46 -14.25
N GLU A 19 -4.49 17.51 -14.80
CA GLU A 19 -3.59 16.35 -14.83
C GLU A 19 -3.20 15.92 -13.42
N TYR A 20 -2.77 16.86 -12.57
CA TYR A 20 -2.45 16.57 -11.18
C TYR A 20 -3.65 16.02 -10.40
N SER A 21 -4.85 16.57 -10.60
CA SER A 21 -6.05 16.05 -9.95
C SER A 21 -6.36 14.62 -10.38
N ARG A 22 -6.28 14.32 -11.69
CA ARG A 22 -6.54 12.98 -12.22
C ARG A 22 -5.53 11.96 -11.67
N ASP A 23 -4.26 12.33 -11.65
CA ASP A 23 -3.20 11.45 -11.17
C ASP A 23 -3.36 11.18 -9.66
N ALA A 24 -3.78 12.19 -8.87
CA ALA A 24 -4.14 12.01 -7.46
C ALA A 24 -5.32 11.05 -7.27
N ASP A 25 -6.40 11.19 -8.05
CA ASP A 25 -7.58 10.30 -8.00
C ASP A 25 -7.18 8.84 -8.31
N GLN A 26 -6.25 8.65 -9.26
CA GLN A 26 -5.74 7.33 -9.61
C GLN A 26 -4.91 6.72 -8.46
N LEU A 27 -4.04 7.51 -7.81
CA LEU A 27 -3.27 7.04 -6.66
C LEU A 27 -4.16 6.73 -5.45
N GLU A 28 -5.22 7.51 -5.20
CA GLU A 28 -6.23 7.19 -4.17
C GLU A 28 -6.91 5.85 -4.45
N SER A 29 -7.29 5.61 -5.71
CA SER A 29 -7.86 4.32 -6.12
C SER A 29 -6.91 3.15 -5.87
N TYR A 30 -5.62 3.32 -6.20
CA TYR A 30 -4.61 2.30 -5.90
C TYR A 30 -4.41 2.09 -4.40
N LEU A 31 -4.37 3.16 -3.61
CA LEU A 31 -4.26 3.06 -2.15
C LEU A 31 -5.39 2.21 -1.57
N HIS A 32 -6.63 2.43 -2.02
CA HIS A 32 -7.79 1.63 -1.60
C HIS A 32 -7.68 0.15 -2.00
N GLU A 33 -7.20 -0.16 -3.20
CA GLU A 33 -7.00 -1.55 -3.61
C GLU A 33 -5.88 -2.24 -2.81
N VAL A 34 -4.77 -1.55 -2.53
CA VAL A 34 -3.71 -2.09 -1.66
C VAL A 34 -4.26 -2.34 -0.26
N GLN A 35 -5.04 -1.42 0.31
CA GLN A 35 -5.69 -1.63 1.61
C GLN A 35 -6.55 -2.89 1.64
N ARG A 36 -7.39 -3.10 0.62
CA ARG A 36 -8.23 -4.31 0.53
C ARG A 36 -7.42 -5.60 0.44
N ILE A 37 -6.35 -5.61 -0.36
CA ILE A 37 -5.48 -6.79 -0.49
C ILE A 37 -4.80 -7.10 0.85
N MET A 38 -4.38 -6.07 1.58
CA MET A 38 -3.76 -6.21 2.89
C MET A 38 -4.71 -6.78 3.93
N GLU A 39 -5.98 -6.36 3.95
CA GLU A 39 -7.00 -6.93 4.83
C GLU A 39 -7.16 -8.44 4.61
N PHE A 40 -7.20 -8.89 3.36
CA PHE A 40 -7.27 -10.32 3.03
C PHE A 40 -6.03 -11.09 3.50
N LEU A 41 -4.84 -10.49 3.35
CA LEU A 41 -3.61 -11.11 3.81
C LEU A 41 -3.57 -11.22 5.33
N GLU A 42 -3.99 -10.18 6.05
CA GLU A 42 -4.08 -10.17 7.52
C GLU A 42 -5.01 -11.27 8.05
N GLU A 43 -6.15 -11.47 7.40
CA GLU A 43 -7.06 -12.58 7.70
C GLU A 43 -6.37 -13.95 7.49
N GLY A 44 -5.66 -14.12 6.37
CA GLY A 44 -4.93 -15.35 6.07
C GLY A 44 -3.83 -15.66 7.09
N ILE A 45 -3.06 -14.64 7.49
CA ILE A 45 -2.04 -14.75 8.54
C ILE A 45 -2.67 -15.14 9.87
N TYR A 46 -3.76 -14.49 10.25
CA TYR A 46 -4.48 -14.80 11.48
C TYR A 46 -4.94 -16.26 11.52
N LEU A 47 -5.55 -16.75 10.44
CA LEU A 47 -5.98 -18.15 10.33
C LEU A 47 -4.81 -19.12 10.38
N PHE A 48 -3.69 -18.79 9.75
CA PHE A 48 -2.46 -19.58 9.78
C PHE A 48 -1.89 -19.69 11.20
N GLN A 49 -1.74 -18.57 11.90
CA GLN A 49 -1.23 -18.52 13.28
C GLN A 49 -2.16 -19.25 14.26
N ASN A 50 -3.48 -19.09 14.11
CA ASN A 50 -4.45 -19.80 14.94
C ASN A 50 -4.38 -21.32 14.70
N SER A 51 -4.31 -21.75 13.43
CA SER A 51 -4.16 -23.17 13.08
C SER A 51 -2.88 -23.77 13.66
N HIS A 52 -1.78 -23.04 13.61
CA HIS A 52 -0.53 -23.45 14.25
C HIS A 52 -0.73 -23.69 15.76
N GLN A 53 -1.32 -22.73 16.48
CA GLN A 53 -1.58 -22.86 17.92
C GLN A 53 -2.49 -24.05 18.24
N GLN A 54 -3.51 -24.30 17.41
CA GLN A 54 -4.48 -25.35 17.65
C GLN A 54 -3.94 -26.76 17.37
N TYR A 55 -3.16 -26.94 16.30
CA TYR A 55 -2.84 -28.27 15.79
C TYR A 55 -1.39 -28.70 16.00
N ALA A 56 -0.45 -27.78 16.23
CA ALA A 56 0.97 -28.10 16.39
C ALA A 56 1.42 -28.23 17.87
N SER A 57 0.53 -27.96 18.83
CA SER A 57 0.85 -27.98 20.27
C SER A 57 1.45 -29.31 20.71
N ASP A 58 0.83 -30.41 20.27
CA ASP A 58 1.14 -31.76 20.73
C ASP A 58 2.17 -32.47 19.83
N TRP A 59 2.60 -31.81 18.75
CA TRP A 59 3.63 -32.36 17.88
C TRP A 59 4.97 -32.43 18.62
N SER A 60 5.83 -33.35 18.21
CA SER A 60 7.16 -33.52 18.80
C SER A 60 8.15 -34.11 17.80
N GLY A 61 9.43 -34.08 18.16
CA GLY A 61 10.51 -34.63 17.35
C GLY A 61 10.89 -33.77 16.14
N ARG A 62 11.61 -34.37 15.20
CA ARG A 62 12.21 -33.65 14.06
C ARG A 62 11.17 -33.02 13.13
N SER A 63 10.03 -33.67 12.92
CA SER A 63 8.96 -33.14 12.08
C SER A 63 8.36 -31.85 12.63
N LYS A 64 8.23 -31.73 13.96
CA LYS A 64 7.85 -30.46 14.59
C LYS A 64 8.90 -29.39 14.34
N SER A 65 10.17 -29.69 14.60
CA SER A 65 11.26 -28.72 14.39
C SER A 65 11.23 -28.16 12.96
N SER A 66 11.16 -29.03 11.95
CA SER A 66 11.14 -28.59 10.55
C SER A 66 9.88 -27.78 10.19
N TYR A 67 8.74 -28.10 10.80
CA TYR A 67 7.52 -27.32 10.62
C TYR A 67 7.62 -25.94 11.28
N GLU A 68 8.13 -25.87 12.51
CA GLU A 68 8.36 -24.63 13.27
C GLU A 68 9.34 -23.69 12.55
N ASP A 69 10.40 -24.24 11.95
CA ASP A 69 11.35 -23.46 11.17
C ASP A 69 10.63 -22.71 10.03
N ILE A 70 9.80 -23.43 9.26
CA ILE A 70 9.03 -22.84 8.15
C ILE A 70 7.94 -21.88 8.66
N TYR A 71 7.28 -22.21 9.77
CA TYR A 71 6.30 -21.32 10.40
C TYR A 71 6.93 -19.98 10.82
N ASN A 72 8.12 -20.04 11.42
CA ASN A 72 8.87 -18.86 11.82
C ASN A 72 9.32 -18.04 10.61
N ASP A 73 9.77 -18.69 9.54
CA ASP A 73 10.13 -18.00 8.29
C ASP A 73 8.93 -17.26 7.66
N ILE A 74 7.75 -17.88 7.65
CA ILE A 74 6.50 -17.24 7.18
C ILE A 74 6.14 -16.05 8.08
N THR A 75 6.27 -16.21 9.40
CA THR A 75 5.97 -15.14 10.37
C THR A 75 6.93 -13.96 10.23
N GLN A 76 8.22 -14.21 10.04
CA GLN A 76 9.21 -13.15 9.79
C GLN A 76 8.95 -12.43 8.46
N SER A 77 8.66 -13.18 7.41
CA SER A 77 8.31 -12.61 6.10
C SER A 77 7.07 -11.72 6.18
N THR A 78 6.11 -12.10 7.03
CA THR A 78 4.91 -11.30 7.30
C THR A 78 5.23 -9.95 7.94
N PHE A 79 6.14 -9.90 8.93
CA PHE A 79 6.55 -8.64 9.54
C PHE A 79 7.22 -7.71 8.52
N HIS A 80 8.11 -8.26 7.70
CA HIS A 80 8.73 -7.48 6.62
C HIS A 80 7.69 -6.92 5.65
N LEU A 81 6.67 -7.70 5.33
CA LEU A 81 5.59 -7.26 4.46
C LEU A 81 4.78 -6.11 5.09
N TYR A 82 4.55 -6.11 6.41
CA TYR A 82 3.92 -4.98 7.10
C TYR A 82 4.77 -3.71 7.05
N ASP A 83 6.10 -3.81 7.19
CA ASP A 83 7.00 -2.66 7.08
C ASP A 83 6.91 -2.03 5.67
N VAL A 84 6.97 -2.87 4.63
CA VAL A 84 6.87 -2.43 3.23
C VAL A 84 5.47 -1.87 2.91
N ARG A 85 4.41 -2.45 3.48
CA ARG A 85 3.04 -1.91 3.39
C ARG A 85 2.99 -0.49 3.94
N ASP A 86 3.52 -0.28 5.13
CA ASP A 86 3.43 1.01 5.82
C ASP A 86 4.22 2.08 5.06
N GLU A 87 5.39 1.73 4.53
CA GLU A 87 6.18 2.60 3.66
C GLU A 87 5.42 2.97 2.36
N LEU A 88 4.76 1.99 1.74
CA LEU A 88 3.95 2.21 0.53
C LEU A 88 2.76 3.14 0.83
N PHE A 89 2.02 2.89 1.91
CA PHE A 89 0.90 3.74 2.32
C PHE A 89 1.33 5.17 2.60
N GLN A 90 2.45 5.35 3.30
CA GLN A 90 2.98 6.68 3.59
C GLN A 90 3.39 7.40 2.30
N THR A 91 4.13 6.72 1.43
CA THR A 91 4.58 7.28 0.14
C THR A 91 3.40 7.70 -0.73
N LEU A 92 2.39 6.85 -0.88
CA LEU A 92 1.20 7.15 -1.68
C LEU A 92 0.44 8.36 -1.11
N ARG A 93 0.23 8.42 0.22
CA ARG A 93 -0.46 9.55 0.86
C ARG A 93 0.28 10.87 0.68
N LEU A 94 1.60 10.86 0.79
CA LEU A 94 2.44 12.04 0.57
C LEU A 94 2.35 12.52 -0.88
N GLU A 95 2.42 11.61 -1.85
CA GLU A 95 2.35 11.97 -3.27
C GLU A 95 0.95 12.48 -3.65
N ILE A 96 -0.12 11.83 -3.18
CA ILE A 96 -1.49 12.33 -3.34
C ILE A 96 -1.60 13.76 -2.81
N SER A 97 -1.12 14.01 -1.58
CA SER A 97 -1.18 15.34 -0.97
C SER A 97 -0.44 16.39 -1.81
N ARG A 98 0.78 16.06 -2.25
CA ARG A 98 1.58 16.91 -3.14
C ARG A 98 0.85 17.21 -4.46
N LEU A 99 0.24 16.22 -5.10
CA LEU A 99 -0.51 16.40 -6.34
C LEU A 99 -1.75 17.28 -6.14
N ARG A 100 -2.45 17.14 -5.02
CA ARG A 100 -3.59 18.01 -4.67
C ARG A 100 -3.14 19.45 -4.46
N GLU A 101 -2.01 19.68 -3.79
CA GLU A 101 -1.43 21.02 -3.64
C GLU A 101 -1.08 21.63 -5.00
N LEU A 102 -0.40 20.87 -5.88
CA LEU A 102 -0.06 21.30 -7.24
C LEU A 102 -1.28 21.54 -8.13
N ALA A 103 -2.37 20.80 -7.91
CA ALA A 103 -3.63 21.02 -8.63
C ALA A 103 -4.34 22.31 -8.20
N SER A 104 -4.12 22.75 -6.95
CA SER A 104 -4.73 23.94 -6.37
C SER A 104 -3.92 25.24 -6.51
N ALA A 105 -2.66 25.12 -6.91
CA ALA A 105 -1.73 26.22 -7.15
C ALA A 105 -1.89 26.83 -8.55
#